data_AF-A0A4Q1C836-F1
#
_entry.id   AF-A0A4Q1C836-F1
#
_cell.length_a   1.000
_cell.length_b   1.000
_cell.length_c   1.000
_cell.angle_alpha   90.00
_cell.angle_beta   90.00
_cell.angle_gamma   90.00
#
_symmetry.space_group_name_H-M   'P 1'
#
loop_
_entity.id
_entity.type
_entity.pdbx_description
1 polymer ?
#
loop_
_entity_poly.entity_id
_entity_poly.type
_entity_poly.pdbx_seq_one_letter_code
_entity_poly.pdbx_strand_id
1 'polypeptide(L)'
;MNSDAAIIWIVIGLIVGVIIIAMIMQAAAAAKAEEERRQRLYTRYGKTSLAEKLIARTIWTGETAAQLRDSLGHPLDVDQKVLKTKKKEVWKYKKTGTNRYALKITLDDDVVVGWDQK
;
A
#
# COMPACT_ATOMS: atom_id res chain seq x y z
N MET A 1 -31.22 -11.26 40.99
CA MET A 1 -30.39 -10.93 39.82
C MET A 1 -29.05 -11.58 40.05
N ASN A 2 -28.66 -12.54 39.20
CA ASN A 2 -27.55 -13.45 39.50
C ASN A 2 -26.21 -12.70 39.36
N SER A 3 -25.40 -12.67 40.41
CA SER A 3 -24.08 -12.02 40.46
C SER A 3 -23.18 -12.44 39.30
N ASP A 4 -23.32 -13.68 38.84
CA ASP A 4 -22.54 -14.25 37.74
C ASP A 4 -22.85 -13.58 36.40
N ALA A 5 -24.12 -13.23 36.16
CA ALA A 5 -24.52 -12.51 34.96
C ALA A 5 -24.00 -11.06 34.97
N ALA A 6 -23.94 -10.42 36.15
CA ALA A 6 -23.39 -9.06 36.27
C ALA A 6 -21.87 -9.04 36.00
N ILE A 7 -21.13 -10.04 36.47
CA ILE A 7 -19.70 -10.19 36.21
C ILE A 7 -19.44 -10.37 34.70
N ILE A 8 -20.25 -11.18 34.02
CA ILE A 8 -20.13 -11.39 32.56
C ILE A 8 -20.29 -10.08 31.77
N TRP A 9 -21.30 -9.26 32.09
CA TRP A 9 -21.51 -7.98 31.41
C TRP A 9 -20.39 -6.97 31.66
N ILE A 10 -19.82 -6.95 32.87
CA ILE A 10 -18.66 -6.11 33.20
C ILE A 10 -17.43 -6.53 32.38
N VAL A 11 -17.15 -7.84 32.31
CA VAL A 11 -16.02 -8.37 31.53
C VAL A 11 -16.20 -8.09 30.03
N ILE A 12 -17.41 -8.27 29.48
CA ILE A 12 -17.72 -7.93 28.08
C ILE A 12 -17.49 -6.44 27.81
N GLY A 13 -17.94 -5.56 28.71
CA GLY A 13 -17.74 -4.12 28.59
C GLY A 13 -16.25 -3.73 28.57
N LEU A 14 -15.43 -4.37 29.41
CA LEU A 14 -13.98 -4.15 29.42
C LEU A 14 -13.32 -4.63 28.12
N ILE A 15 -13.69 -5.80 27.60
CA ILE A 15 -13.15 -6.33 26.33
C ILE A 15 -13.51 -5.39 25.17
N VAL A 16 -14.76 -4.94 25.08
CA VAL A 16 -15.20 -3.98 24.05
C VAL A 16 -14.44 -2.66 24.17
N GLY A 17 -14.26 -2.15 25.39
CA GLY A 17 -13.49 -0.92 25.64
C GLY A 17 -12.04 -1.04 25.17
N VAL A 18 -11.37 -2.15 25.46
CA VAL A 18 -9.99 -2.40 25.00
C VAL A 18 -9.92 -2.47 23.48
N ILE A 19 -10.88 -3.10 22.81
CA ILE A 19 -10.94 -3.18 21.34
C ILE A 19 -11.09 -1.78 20.73
N ILE A 20 -11.98 -0.95 21.29
CA ILE A 20 -12.20 0.43 20.80
C ILE A 20 -10.92 1.26 20.97
N ILE A 21 -10.26 1.18 22.13
CA ILE A 21 -9.00 1.89 22.38
C ILE A 21 -7.91 1.43 21.40
N ALA A 22 -7.80 0.12 21.16
CA ALA A 22 -6.86 -0.43 20.19
C ALA A 22 -7.14 0.05 18.75
N MET A 23 -8.41 0.15 18.35
CA MET A 23 -8.80 0.71 17.04
C MET A 23 -8.42 2.19 16.92
N ILE A 24 -8.63 2.99 17.97
CA ILE A 24 -8.26 4.42 17.99
C ILE A 24 -6.73 4.59 17.87
N MET A 25 -5.96 3.80 18.63
CA MET A 25 -4.49 3.84 18.55
C MET A 25 -3.97 3.45 17.15
N GLN A 26 -4.56 2.43 16.53
CA GLN A 26 -4.20 2.02 15.17
C GLN A 26 -4.51 3.11 14.13
N ALA A 27 -5.67 3.79 14.24
CA ALA A 27 -6.03 4.88 13.35
C ALA A 27 -5.09 6.09 13.49
N ALA A 28 -4.72 6.47 14.72
CA ALA A 28 -3.78 7.56 14.98
C ALA A 28 -2.37 7.26 14.45
N ALA A 29 -1.89 6.02 14.62
CA ALA A 29 -0.59 5.59 14.09
C ALA A 29 -0.57 5.61 12.55
N ALA A 30 -1.66 5.19 11.92
CA ALA A 30 -1.80 5.21 10.46
C ALA A 30 -1.81 6.65 9.91
N ALA A 31 -2.50 7.58 10.58
CA ALA A 31 -2.53 8.99 10.18
C ALA A 31 -1.14 9.62 10.23
N LYS A 32 -0.39 9.40 11.31
CA LYS A 32 0.98 9.91 11.46
C LYS A 32 1.92 9.34 10.40
N ALA A 33 1.82 8.03 10.13
CA ALA A 33 2.64 7.38 9.11
C ALA A 33 2.39 7.93 7.70
N GLU A 34 1.13 8.28 7.37
CA GLU A 34 0.80 8.87 6.08
C GLU A 34 1.32 10.31 5.97
N GLU A 35 1.27 11.10 7.05
CA GLU A 35 1.85 12.44 7.05
C GLU A 35 3.37 12.42 6.85
N GLU A 36 4.08 11.54 7.55
CA GLU A 36 5.51 11.37 7.38
C GLU A 36 5.85 10.88 5.98
N ARG A 37 5.08 9.94 5.43
CA ARG A 37 5.22 9.47 4.03
C ARG A 37 5.04 10.64 3.06
N ARG A 38 3.99 11.44 3.23
CA ARG A 38 3.72 12.62 2.42
C ARG A 38 4.84 13.64 2.49
N GLN A 39 5.34 13.93 3.69
CA GLN A 39 6.48 14.84 3.88
C GLN A 39 7.74 14.30 3.20
N ARG A 40 8.07 13.01 3.37
CA ARG A 40 9.21 12.38 2.68
C ARG A 40 9.11 12.51 1.16
N LEU A 41 7.93 12.29 0.59
CA LEU A 41 7.70 12.43 -0.85
C LEU A 41 7.83 13.89 -1.30
N TYR A 42 7.31 14.85 -0.54
CA TYR A 42 7.48 16.28 -0.85
C TYR A 42 8.93 16.76 -0.71
N THR A 43 9.70 16.23 0.25
CA THR A 43 11.12 16.54 0.37
C THR A 43 11.91 16.00 -0.82
N ARG A 44 11.56 14.82 -1.33
CA ARG A 44 12.28 14.16 -2.44
C ARG A 44 11.92 14.70 -3.83
N TYR A 45 10.64 15.00 -4.07
CA TYR A 45 10.11 15.37 -5.40
C TYR A 45 9.58 16.81 -5.49
N GLY A 46 9.56 17.55 -4.37
CA GLY A 46 8.97 18.88 -4.27
C GLY A 46 7.44 18.85 -4.26
N LYS A 47 6.80 20.01 -4.06
CA LYS A 47 5.33 20.18 -4.20
C LYS A 47 4.91 20.30 -5.67
N THR A 48 5.33 19.35 -6.47
CA THR A 48 4.96 19.27 -7.89
C THR A 48 3.77 18.34 -8.07
N SER A 49 3.08 18.46 -9.21
CA SER A 49 2.00 17.56 -9.62
C SER A 49 2.42 16.09 -9.67
N LEU A 50 3.72 15.81 -9.76
CA LEU A 50 4.29 14.46 -9.68
C LEU A 50 4.23 13.89 -8.25
N ALA A 51 4.58 14.68 -7.25
CA ALA A 51 4.48 14.26 -5.84
C ALA A 51 3.03 13.98 -5.45
N GLU A 52 2.08 14.78 -5.93
CA GLU A 52 0.65 14.54 -5.70
C GLU A 52 0.18 13.22 -6.32
N LYS A 53 0.64 12.88 -7.53
CA LYS A 53 0.34 11.58 -8.16
C LYS A 53 0.93 10.39 -7.39
N LEU A 54 2.16 10.52 -6.89
CA LEU A 54 2.82 9.53 -6.04
C LEU A 54 2.07 9.33 -4.71
N ILE A 55 1.61 10.43 -4.10
CA ILE A 55 0.81 10.39 -2.87
C ILE A 55 -0.53 9.70 -3.15
N ALA A 56 -1.20 10.06 -4.27
CA ALA A 56 -2.47 9.49 -4.70
C ALA A 56 -2.38 8.01 -5.13
N ARG A 57 -1.18 7.44 -5.24
CA ARG A 57 -0.92 6.07 -5.72
C ARG A 57 -1.46 5.83 -7.14
N THR A 58 -1.47 6.88 -7.96
CA THR A 58 -1.88 6.82 -9.35
C THR A 58 -0.69 6.38 -10.20
N ILE A 59 -0.89 5.39 -11.07
CA ILE A 59 0.13 4.90 -12.00
C ILE A 59 -0.04 5.65 -13.34
N TRP A 60 1.07 5.98 -14.01
CA TRP A 60 1.04 6.58 -15.34
C TRP A 60 2.15 6.04 -16.24
N THR A 61 1.94 6.15 -17.56
CA THR A 61 2.95 5.74 -18.55
C THR A 61 4.16 6.68 -18.50
N GLY A 62 5.37 6.13 -18.45
CA GLY A 62 6.59 6.91 -18.29
C GLY A 62 7.04 7.09 -16.83
N GLU A 63 6.31 6.54 -15.86
CA GLU A 63 6.76 6.48 -14.46
C GLU A 63 7.99 5.57 -14.32
N THR A 64 9.00 5.99 -13.57
CA THR A 64 10.18 5.16 -13.32
C THR A 64 9.91 4.08 -12.27
N ALA A 65 10.62 2.96 -12.33
CA ALA A 65 10.56 1.88 -11.34
C ALA A 65 10.81 2.39 -9.90
N ALA A 66 11.68 3.39 -9.74
CA ALA A 66 11.95 4.02 -8.45
C ALA A 66 10.74 4.81 -7.93
N GLN A 67 10.11 5.63 -8.78
CA GLN A 67 8.90 6.38 -8.46
C GLN A 67 7.73 5.44 -8.14
N LEU A 68 7.57 4.38 -8.95
CA LEU A 68 6.54 3.38 -8.73
C LEU A 68 6.70 2.68 -7.37
N ARG A 69 7.95 2.38 -6.99
CA ARG A 69 8.28 1.79 -5.69
C ARG A 69 8.06 2.77 -4.54
N ASP A 70 8.35 4.04 -4.73
CA ASP A 70 8.06 5.08 -3.73
C ASP A 70 6.53 5.27 -3.55
N SER A 71 5.75 5.06 -4.61
CA SER A 71 4.29 5.18 -4.64
C SER A 71 3.57 3.97 -4.02
N LEU A 72 3.81 2.77 -4.58
CA LEU A 72 3.12 1.52 -4.26
C LEU A 72 3.88 0.61 -3.29
N GLY A 73 5.18 0.85 -3.10
CA GLY A 73 6.06 -0.03 -2.35
C GLY A 73 6.63 -1.17 -3.19
N HIS A 74 7.22 -2.15 -2.49
CA HIS A 74 7.83 -3.31 -3.13
C HIS A 74 6.75 -4.23 -3.73
N PRO A 75 6.96 -4.74 -4.96
CA PRO A 75 6.08 -5.73 -5.55
C PRO A 75 6.10 -7.03 -4.75
N LEU A 76 4.98 -7.76 -4.77
CA LEU A 76 4.88 -9.08 -4.13
C LEU A 76 5.62 -10.15 -4.93
N ASP A 77 5.66 -9.97 -6.25
CA ASP A 77 6.29 -10.87 -7.19
C ASP A 77 6.68 -10.09 -8.45
N VAL A 78 7.77 -10.49 -9.10
CA VAL A 78 8.34 -9.81 -10.27
C VAL A 78 8.67 -10.86 -11.32
N ASP A 79 7.95 -10.83 -12.45
CA ASP A 79 8.32 -11.61 -13.61
C ASP A 79 9.27 -10.79 -14.48
N GLN A 80 10.56 -11.12 -14.44
CA GLN A 80 11.57 -10.46 -15.28
C GLN A 80 11.90 -11.33 -16.50
N LYS A 81 11.89 -10.71 -17.68
CA LYS A 81 12.35 -11.29 -18.95
C LYS A 81 13.40 -10.35 -19.55
N VAL A 82 14.66 -10.75 -19.43
CA VAL A 82 15.79 -10.04 -20.06
C VAL A 82 15.98 -10.58 -21.47
N LEU A 83 15.84 -9.70 -22.45
CA LEU A 83 16.18 -9.95 -23.85
C LEU A 83 17.55 -9.34 -24.15
N LYS A 84 18.12 -9.66 -25.32
CA LYS A 84 19.46 -9.19 -25.71
C LYS A 84 19.61 -7.65 -25.67
N THR A 85 18.54 -6.91 -25.95
CA THR A 85 18.55 -5.45 -26.09
C THR A 85 17.57 -4.73 -25.17
N LYS A 86 16.70 -5.47 -24.45
CA LYS A 86 15.61 -4.89 -23.66
C LYS A 86 15.36 -5.69 -22.40
N LYS A 87 15.01 -5.00 -21.32
CA LYS A 87 14.58 -5.58 -20.07
C LYS A 87 13.08 -5.39 -19.93
N LYS A 88 12.31 -6.48 -19.86
CA LYS A 88 10.87 -6.42 -19.59
C LYS A 88 10.58 -6.99 -18.22
N GLU A 89 9.87 -6.24 -17.39
CA GLU A 89 9.45 -6.66 -16.06
C GLU A 89 7.94 -6.55 -15.91
N VAL A 90 7.33 -7.49 -15.19
CA VAL A 90 5.94 -7.41 -14.76
C VAL A 90 5.90 -7.51 -13.25
N TRP A 91 5.62 -6.37 -12.62
CA TRP A 91 5.51 -6.24 -11.18
C TRP A 91 4.08 -6.56 -10.75
N LYS A 92 3.93 -7.49 -9.80
CA LYS A 92 2.62 -7.98 -9.35
C LYS A 92 2.33 -7.47 -7.94
N TYR A 93 1.11 -6.97 -7.78
CA TYR A 93 0.60 -6.36 -6.56
C TYR A 93 -0.80 -6.92 -6.23
N LYS A 94 -1.22 -6.77 -4.98
CA LYS A 94 -2.53 -7.20 -4.46
C LYS A 94 -2.85 -8.66 -4.79
N LYS A 95 -2.26 -9.58 -4.03
CA LYS A 95 -2.50 -11.03 -4.17
C LYS A 95 -3.94 -11.37 -3.74
N THR A 96 -4.73 -11.87 -4.69
CA THR A 96 -6.13 -12.30 -4.47
C THR A 96 -6.26 -13.82 -4.35
N GLY A 97 -5.23 -14.57 -4.78
CA GLY A 97 -5.17 -16.03 -4.65
C GLY A 97 -3.77 -16.58 -4.91
N THR A 98 -3.60 -17.91 -4.92
CA THR A 98 -2.28 -18.57 -4.99
C THR A 98 -1.40 -18.05 -6.13
N ASN A 99 -1.98 -17.79 -7.31
CA ASN A 99 -1.31 -17.17 -8.46
C ASN A 99 -2.17 -16.09 -9.13
N ARG A 100 -3.01 -15.40 -8.35
CA ARG A 100 -3.91 -14.36 -8.86
C ARG A 100 -3.56 -13.03 -8.21
N TYR A 101 -3.31 -12.03 -9.05
CA TYR A 101 -2.93 -10.69 -8.64
C TYR A 101 -3.90 -9.70 -9.29
N ALA A 102 -4.49 -8.83 -8.48
CA ALA A 102 -5.45 -7.83 -8.95
C ALA A 102 -4.77 -6.64 -9.64
N LEU A 103 -3.46 -6.44 -9.45
CA LEU A 103 -2.71 -5.38 -10.10
C LEU A 103 -1.41 -5.92 -10.68
N LYS A 104 -1.20 -5.73 -11.97
CA LYS A 104 0.03 -6.10 -12.68
C LYS A 104 0.53 -4.91 -13.46
N ILE A 105 1.77 -4.51 -13.25
CA ILE A 105 2.36 -3.33 -13.87
C ILE A 105 3.51 -3.82 -14.76
N THR A 106 3.48 -3.43 -16.02
CA THR A 106 4.51 -3.78 -17.00
C THR A 106 5.49 -2.63 -17.13
N LEU A 107 6.77 -2.94 -16.97
CA LEU A 107 7.88 -2.02 -17.14
C LEU A 107 8.77 -2.52 -18.27
N ASP A 108 9.15 -1.62 -19.18
CA ASP A 108 10.23 -1.84 -20.14
C ASP A 108 11.38 -0.91 -19.76
N ASP A 109 12.58 -1.47 -19.60
CA ASP A 109 13.81 -0.74 -19.23
C ASP A 109 13.61 0.17 -17.99
N ASP A 110 12.98 -0.38 -16.94
CA ASP A 110 12.65 0.30 -15.68
C ASP A 110 11.64 1.47 -15.81
N VAL A 111 10.91 1.54 -16.92
CA VAL A 111 9.87 2.54 -17.17
C VAL A 111 8.51 1.88 -17.36
N VAL A 112 7.48 2.38 -16.67
CA VAL A 112 6.10 1.87 -16.78
C VAL A 112 5.57 2.11 -18.19
N VAL A 113 5.19 1.02 -18.86
CA VAL A 113 4.58 1.04 -20.20
C VAL A 113 3.08 0.72 -20.17
N GLY A 114 2.60 0.08 -19.11
CA GLY A 114 1.18 -0.23 -18.94
C GLY A 114 0.88 -1.00 -17.67
N TRP A 115 -0.39 -1.09 -17.30
CA TRP A 115 -0.85 -1.85 -16.13
C TRP A 115 -2.23 -2.47 -16.38
N ASP A 116 -2.47 -3.61 -15.75
CA ASP A 116 -3.75 -4.33 -15.75
C ASP A 116 -4.28 -4.36 -14.32
N GLN A 117 -5.52 -3.91 -14.14
CA GLN A 117 -6.23 -3.94 -12.85
C GLN A 117 -7.55 -4.69 -13.01
N LYS A 118 -7.70 -5.78 -12.24
CA LYS A 118 -8.90 -6.63 -12.22
C LYS A 118 -9.68 -6.49 -10.92
#